data_AF-A0AAN5CEV6-F1
#
_entry.id   AF-A0AAN5CEV6-F1
#
_cell.length_a   1.000
_cell.length_b   1.000
_cell.length_c   1.000
_cell.angle_alpha   90.00
_cell.angle_beta   90.00
_cell.angle_gamma   90.00
#
_symmetry.space_group_name_H-M   'P 1'
#
loop_
_entity.id
_entity.type
_entity.pdbx_description
1 polymer ?
#
loop_
_entity_poly.entity_id
_entity_poly.type
_entity_poly.pdbx_seq_one_letter_code
_entity_poly.pdbx_strand_id
1 'polypeptide(L)'
;MGDFDYSTHYRYAALMLCPLALFGFTCNLIVVLFIRKMPSLTNSFGNLTLSQALADTCHQAIFAFYFAPCLLLSVSGYFKHESIFKVVVNHYIRRMPLIHNMHQVHRRLHSLIK
;
A
#
# COMPACT_ATOMS: atom_id res chain seq x y z
N MET A 1 -28.64 -18.21 21.83
CA MET A 1 -27.77 -17.80 20.71
C MET A 1 -26.55 -17.20 21.39
N GLY A 2 -25.42 -17.93 21.44
CA GLY A 2 -24.26 -17.49 22.23
C GLY A 2 -23.59 -16.31 21.54
N ASP A 3 -23.33 -15.24 22.28
CA ASP A 3 -22.62 -14.07 21.79
C ASP A 3 -21.20 -14.47 21.39
N PHE A 4 -20.93 -14.53 20.09
CA PHE A 4 -19.59 -14.79 19.57
C PHE A 4 -18.71 -13.58 19.90
N ASP A 5 -17.72 -13.75 20.77
CA ASP A 5 -16.76 -12.69 21.11
C ASP A 5 -15.78 -12.46 19.95
N TYR A 6 -16.09 -11.48 19.11
CA TYR A 6 -15.21 -11.07 18.01
C TYR A 6 -13.98 -10.27 18.47
N SER A 7 -13.95 -9.77 19.71
CA SER A 7 -12.88 -8.88 20.19
C SER A 7 -11.52 -9.57 20.21
N THR A 8 -11.53 -10.85 20.57
CA THR A 8 -10.34 -11.70 20.63
C THR A 8 -9.75 -11.91 19.23
N HIS A 9 -10.59 -12.14 18.21
CA HIS A 9 -10.14 -12.30 16.82
C HIS A 9 -9.52 -11.02 16.24
N TYR A 10 -10.08 -9.85 16.52
CA TYR A 10 -9.52 -8.56 16.07
C TYR A 10 -8.15 -8.29 16.70
N ARG A 11 -7.96 -8.65 17.97
CA ARG A 11 -6.65 -8.51 18.64
C ARG A 11 -5.59 -9.40 17.99
N TYR A 12 -5.90 -10.65 17.68
CA TYR A 12 -4.97 -11.53 16.96
C TYR A 12 -4.66 -11.03 15.55
N ALA A 13 -5.67 -10.57 14.81
CA ALA A 13 -5.48 -9.97 13.50
C ALA A 13 -4.54 -8.76 13.56
N ALA A 14 -4.70 -7.89 14.56
CA ALA A 14 -3.86 -6.72 14.75
C ALA A 14 -2.41 -7.09 15.15
N LEU A 15 -2.24 -8.09 16.00
CA LEU A 15 -0.93 -8.61 16.40
C LEU A 15 -0.17 -9.24 15.24
N MET A 16 -0.86 -9.83 14.27
CA MET A 16 -0.25 -10.34 13.03
C MET A 16 0.00 -9.22 12.01
N LEU A 17 -0.96 -8.31 11.86
CA LEU A 17 -0.91 -7.24 10.86
C LEU A 17 0.18 -6.21 11.18
N CYS A 18 0.33 -5.82 12.44
CA CYS A 18 1.29 -4.80 12.86
C CYS A 18 2.74 -5.13 12.44
N PRO A 19 3.33 -6.29 12.81
CA PRO A 19 4.68 -6.62 12.41
C PRO A 19 4.82 -6.83 10.89
N LEU A 20 3.79 -7.38 10.23
CA LEU A 20 3.81 -7.58 8.78
C LEU A 20 3.84 -6.24 8.02
N ALA A 21 3.00 -5.29 8.44
CA ALA A 21 2.92 -3.95 7.86
C ALA A 21 4.19 -3.14 8.15
N LEU A 22 4.76 -3.22 9.36
CA LEU A 22 6.02 -2.56 9.70
C LEU A 22 7.21 -3.12 8.90
N PHE A 23 7.27 -4.45 8.76
CA PHE A 23 8.30 -5.11 7.97
C PHE A 23 8.23 -4.66 6.51
N GLY A 24 7.04 -4.76 5.91
CA GLY A 24 6.82 -4.30 4.55
C GLY A 24 7.19 -2.83 4.38
N PHE A 25 6.72 -1.96 5.29
CA PHE A 25 6.98 -0.52 5.25
C PHE A 25 8.49 -0.25 5.18
N THR A 26 9.25 -0.93 6.04
CA THR A 26 10.71 -0.80 6.11
C THR A 26 11.37 -1.29 4.83
N CYS A 27 11.01 -2.47 4.32
CA CYS A 27 11.55 -3.02 3.07
C CYS A 27 11.29 -2.10 1.87
N ASN A 28 10.05 -1.63 1.71
CA ASN A 28 9.70 -0.76 0.60
C ASN A 28 10.36 0.62 0.72
N LEU A 29 10.49 1.15 1.95
CA LEU A 29 11.23 2.39 2.18
C LEU A 29 12.71 2.24 1.82
N ILE A 30 13.33 1.10 2.13
CA ILE A 30 14.71 0.80 1.71
C ILE A 30 14.80 0.79 0.18
N VAL A 31 13.86 0.15 -0.53
CA VAL A 31 13.83 0.15 -2.01
C VAL A 31 13.73 1.57 -2.56
N VAL A 32 12.85 2.42 -1.99
CA VAL A 32 12.70 3.83 -2.37
C VAL A 32 14.02 4.58 -2.19
N LEU A 33 14.68 4.42 -1.05
CA LEU A 33 15.95 5.07 -0.76
C LEU A 33 17.07 4.57 -1.69
N PHE A 34 17.13 3.26 -1.94
CA PHE A 34 18.09 2.63 -2.82
C PHE A 34 17.99 3.15 -4.25
N ILE A 35 16.78 3.15 -4.83
CA ILE A 35 16.57 3.64 -6.20
C ILE A 35 16.91 5.13 -6.31
N ARG A 36 16.55 5.94 -5.30
CA ARG A 36 16.90 7.38 -5.28
C ARG A 36 18.39 7.65 -5.20
N LYS A 37 19.17 6.72 -4.65
CA LYS A 37 20.62 6.86 -4.49
C LYS A 37 21.41 6.27 -5.65
N MET A 38 20.79 5.45 -6.50
CA MET A 38 21.48 4.71 -7.55
C MET A 38 21.25 5.35 -8.94
N PRO A 39 22.24 6.05 -9.52
CA PRO A 39 22.06 6.75 -10.79
C PRO A 39 21.73 5.83 -11.97
N SER A 40 22.19 4.57 -11.93
CA SER A 40 21.89 3.58 -12.97
C SER A 40 20.41 3.17 -13.03
N LEU A 41 19.63 3.47 -11.99
CA LEU A 41 18.19 3.20 -11.90
C LEU A 41 17.32 4.43 -12.23
N THR A 42 17.90 5.47 -12.86
CA THR A 42 17.13 6.61 -13.40
C THR A 42 16.40 6.29 -14.71
N ASN A 43 16.51 5.05 -15.18
CA ASN A 43 15.80 4.54 -16.35
C ASN A 43 14.31 4.27 -16.06
N SER A 44 13.54 3.96 -17.10
CA SER A 44 12.10 3.71 -17.00
C SER A 44 11.73 2.58 -16.03
N PHE A 45 12.57 1.55 -15.92
CA PHE A 45 12.34 0.45 -14.99
C PHE A 45 12.54 0.89 -13.53
N GLY A 46 13.60 1.63 -13.23
CA GLY A 46 13.81 2.14 -11.87
C GLY A 46 12.74 3.15 -11.45
N ASN A 47 12.24 3.98 -12.36
CA ASN A 47 11.10 4.88 -12.09
C ASN A 47 9.80 4.10 -11.81
N LEU A 48 9.55 3.01 -12.54
CA LEU A 48 8.41 2.12 -12.30
C LEU A 48 8.51 1.48 -10.92
N THR A 49 9.65 0.86 -10.61
CA THR A 49 9.90 0.21 -9.32
C THR A 49 9.82 1.21 -8.16
N LEU A 50 10.32 2.44 -8.35
CA LEU A 50 10.21 3.52 -7.37
C LEU A 50 8.74 3.88 -7.10
N SER A 51 7.92 4.00 -8.15
CA SER A 51 6.49 4.29 -8.00
C SER A 51 5.75 3.18 -7.27
N GLN A 52 6.08 1.91 -7.54
CA GLN A 52 5.49 0.76 -6.85
C GLN A 52 5.90 0.73 -5.38
N ALA A 53 7.20 0.84 -5.10
CA ALA A 53 7.71 0.85 -3.74
C ALA A 53 7.15 2.02 -2.92
N LEU A 54 7.00 3.21 -3.51
CA LEU A 54 6.33 4.34 -2.84
C LEU A 54 4.86 4.04 -2.50
N ALA A 55 4.11 3.45 -3.45
CA ALA A 55 2.73 3.09 -3.22
C ALA A 55 2.61 2.06 -2.07
N ASP A 56 3.47 1.05 -2.07
CA ASP A 56 3.49 0.01 -1.05
C ASP A 56 3.93 0.55 0.32
N THR A 57 4.94 1.43 0.38
CA THR A 57 5.31 2.14 1.61
C THR A 57 4.14 2.94 2.18
N CYS A 58 3.45 3.73 1.35
CA CYS A 58 2.28 4.49 1.81
C CYS A 58 1.16 3.59 2.29
N HIS A 59 0.88 2.50 1.56
CA HIS A 59 -0.13 1.53 1.94
C HIS A 59 0.21 0.90 3.30
N GLN A 60 1.42 0.39 3.46
CA GLN A 60 1.84 -0.26 4.70
C GLN A 60 1.96 0.71 5.88
N ALA A 61 2.27 1.99 5.64
CA ALA A 61 2.22 3.02 6.69
C ALA A 61 0.80 3.19 7.26
N ILE A 62 -0.23 3.21 6.40
CA ILE A 62 -1.63 3.28 6.84
C ILE A 62 -1.99 2.04 7.69
N PHE A 63 -1.58 0.86 7.25
CA PHE A 63 -1.88 -0.36 8.00
C PHE A 63 -1.12 -0.43 9.34
N ALA A 64 0.16 -0.04 9.37
CA ALA A 64 0.99 -0.11 10.56
C ALA A 64 0.67 0.98 11.60
N PHE A 65 0.40 2.21 11.17
CA PHE A 65 0.27 3.38 12.06
C PHE A 65 -1.16 3.85 12.28
N TYR A 66 -2.13 3.42 11.46
CA TYR A 66 -3.53 3.75 11.65
C TYR A 66 -4.37 2.50 11.94
N PHE A 67 -4.36 1.51 11.05
CA PHE A 67 -5.29 0.38 11.16
C PHE A 67 -4.96 -0.57 12.33
N ALA A 68 -3.71 -1.02 12.45
CA ALA A 68 -3.31 -1.93 13.51
C ALA A 68 -3.45 -1.32 14.93
N PRO A 69 -3.06 -0.07 15.20
CA PRO A 69 -3.30 0.59 16.48
C PRO A 69 -4.79 0.74 16.79
N CYS A 70 -5.61 1.11 15.79
CA CYS A 70 -7.07 1.18 15.96
C CYS A 70 -7.69 -0.17 16.36
N LEU A 71 -7.20 -1.28 15.78
CA LEU A 71 -7.64 -2.62 16.14
C LEU A 71 -7.16 -3.05 17.53
N LEU A 72 -5.94 -2.68 17.93
CA LEU A 72 -5.38 -3.03 19.25
C LEU A 72 -6.02 -2.25 20.39
N LEU A 73 -6.31 -0.96 20.17
CA LEU A 73 -6.85 -0.07 21.20
C LEU A 73 -8.37 -0.23 21.38
N SER A 74 -9.03 -1.10 20.60
CA SER A 74 -10.47 -1.40 20.67
C SER A 74 -11.33 -0.16 20.94
N VAL A 75 -11.04 0.96 20.25
CA VAL A 75 -11.84 2.17 20.46
C VAL A 75 -13.24 1.87 19.92
N SER A 76 -14.16 1.69 20.87
CA SER A 76 -15.52 1.12 20.76
C SER A 76 -16.49 1.86 19.80
N GLY A 77 -15.98 2.67 18.87
CA GLY A 77 -16.77 3.50 17.95
C GLY A 77 -16.31 3.52 16.47
N TYR A 78 -15.29 2.76 16.07
CA TYR A 78 -14.71 2.89 14.71
C TYR A 78 -15.38 2.05 13.60
N PHE A 79 -16.34 1.18 13.91
CA PHE A 79 -17.13 0.47 12.88
C PHE A 79 -18.17 1.33 12.14
N LYS A 80 -18.00 2.66 12.13
CA LYS A 80 -18.68 3.59 11.18
C LYS A 80 -17.82 3.96 9.97
N HIS A 81 -16.59 3.46 9.88
CA HIS A 81 -15.56 3.92 8.94
C HIS A 81 -15.39 3.04 7.67
N GLU A 82 -16.39 2.24 7.33
CA GLU A 82 -16.52 1.52 6.05
C GLU A 82 -16.33 2.47 4.84
N SER A 83 -16.76 3.73 4.98
CA SER A 83 -16.66 4.75 3.93
C SER A 83 -15.23 5.15 3.61
N ILE A 84 -14.34 5.29 4.60
CA ILE A 84 -12.97 5.74 4.34
C ILE A 84 -12.09 4.58 3.87
N PHE A 85 -12.32 3.35 4.32
CA PHE A 85 -11.66 2.19 3.71
C PHE A 85 -12.01 2.09 2.21
N LYS A 86 -13.30 2.22 1.87
CA LYS A 86 -13.74 2.25 0.47
C LYS A 86 -13.20 3.46 -0.28
N VAL A 87 -13.16 4.65 0.31
CA VAL A 87 -12.62 5.85 -0.35
C VAL A 87 -11.12 5.76 -0.54
N VAL A 88 -10.36 5.27 0.45
CA VAL A 88 -8.91 5.07 0.34
C VAL A 88 -8.65 3.99 -0.71
N VAL A 89 -9.19 2.79 -0.58
CA VAL A 89 -8.98 1.72 -1.57
C VAL A 89 -9.43 2.14 -2.97
N ASN A 90 -10.59 2.79 -3.13
CA ASN A 90 -11.10 3.25 -4.43
C ASN A 90 -10.27 4.41 -5.00
N HIS A 91 -9.80 5.35 -4.17
CA HIS A 91 -8.94 6.46 -4.61
C HIS A 91 -7.54 5.97 -4.97
N TYR A 92 -6.99 5.00 -4.24
CA TYR A 92 -5.68 4.38 -4.53
C TYR A 92 -5.74 3.49 -5.77
N ILE A 93 -6.78 2.67 -5.96
CA ILE A 93 -6.98 1.86 -7.18
C ILE A 93 -7.24 2.75 -8.40
N ARG A 94 -8.04 3.83 -8.28
CA ARG A 94 -8.31 4.75 -9.40
C ARG A 94 -7.15 5.69 -9.74
N ARG A 95 -6.29 6.03 -8.78
CA ARG A 95 -5.17 6.96 -9.00
C ARG A 95 -3.83 6.29 -9.28
N MET A 96 -3.79 4.97 -9.49
CA MET A 96 -2.60 4.34 -10.09
C MET A 96 -2.41 4.89 -11.52
N PRO A 97 -1.41 5.76 -11.78
CA PRO A 97 -1.12 6.31 -13.11
C PRO A 97 -0.45 5.27 -14.02
N LEU A 98 -0.24 4.05 -13.50
CA LEU A 98 0.48 2.97 -14.14
C LEU A 98 -0.23 2.42 -15.37
N ILE A 99 -1.57 2.36 -15.37
CA ILE A 99 -2.30 1.83 -16.53
C ILE A 99 -2.31 2.84 -17.68
N HIS A 100 -2.41 4.14 -17.38
CA HIS A 100 -2.43 5.17 -18.43
C HIS A 100 -1.06 5.35 -19.08
N ASN A 101 0.02 5.32 -18.29
CA ASN A 101 1.39 5.42 -18.83
C ASN A 101 1.85 4.13 -19.51
N MET A 102 1.46 2.94 -19.04
CA MET A 102 1.77 1.69 -19.76
C MET A 102 1.10 1.63 -21.14
N HIS A 103 -0.12 2.16 -21.28
CA HIS A 103 -0.80 2.24 -22.58
C HIS A 103 -0.16 3.28 -23.52
N GLN A 104 0.48 4.33 -22.98
CA GLN A 104 1.28 5.27 -23.77
C GLN A 104 2.64 4.67 -24.18
N VAL A 105 3.32 3.99 -23.26
CA VAL A 105 4.62 3.36 -23.52
C VAL A 105 4.49 2.20 -24.51
N HIS A 106 3.46 1.36 -24.38
CA HIS A 106 3.17 0.29 -25.33
C HIS A 106 2.89 0.84 -26.75
N ARG A 107 2.12 1.94 -26.85
CA ARG A 107 1.87 2.61 -28.14
C ARG A 107 3.13 3.23 -28.74
N ARG A 108 4.01 3.82 -27.93
CA ARG A 108 5.30 4.37 -28.40
C ARG A 108 6.27 3.28 -28.85
N LEU A 109 6.27 2.11 -28.20
CA LEU A 109 7.09 0.98 -28.61
C LEU A 109 6.62 0.41 -29.95
N HIS A 110 5.31 0.28 -30.17
CA HIS A 110 4.74 -0.14 -31.46
C HIS A 110 5.01 0.83 -32.61
N SER A 111 5.16 2.14 -32.34
CA SER A 111 5.51 3.13 -33.36
C SER A 111 7.00 3.18 -33.71
N LEU A 112 7.88 2.58 -32.90
CA LEU A 112 9.32 2.54 -33.13
C LEU A 112 9.79 1.24 -33.82
N ILE A 113 8.90 0.27 -33.97
CA ILE A 113 9.16 -1.06 -34.58
C ILE A 113 8.54 -1.16 -36.00
N LYS A 114 7.98 -0.06 -36.52
CA LYS A 114 7.66 0.11 -37.95
C LYS A 114 8.69 1.01 -38.60
#